data_AF-H8H304-F1
#
_entry.id   AF-H8H304-F1
#
_cell.length_a   1.000
_cell.length_b   1.000
_cell.length_c   1.000
_cell.angle_alpha   90.00
_cell.angle_beta   90.00
_cell.angle_gamma   90.00
#
_symmetry.space_group_name_H-M   'P 1'
#
loop_
_entity.id
_entity.type
_entity.pdbx_description
1 polymer ?
#
loop_
_entity_poly.entity_id
_entity_poly.type
_entity_poly.pdbx_seq_one_letter_code
_entity_poly.pdbx_strand_id
1 'polypeptide(L)'
;MTKHLFTTTTPSGERRHIDTGYDRMCGHFFLLVSDPAQTDDDRLIYFTSYDPRFLDRSRKGSDFGGATLAELKTCFEEQGITPPEGLFEKLRDDELLQRGNEITHW
;
A
#
# COMPACT_ATOMS: atom_id res chain seq x y z
N MET A 1 -4.57 0.84 -11.82
CA MET A 1 -4.13 0.41 -10.47
C MET A 1 -4.97 -0.75 -9.99
N THR A 2 -4.38 -1.83 -9.47
CA THR A 2 -5.12 -2.82 -8.66
C THR A 2 -5.29 -2.31 -7.23
N LYS A 3 -6.32 -2.77 -6.53
CA LYS A 3 -6.57 -2.43 -5.12
C LYS A 3 -6.90 -3.67 -4.33
N HIS A 4 -6.32 -3.79 -3.16
CA HIS A 4 -6.58 -4.79 -2.14
C HIS A 4 -7.00 -4.05 -0.88
N LEU A 5 -8.27 -4.25 -0.51
CA LEU A 5 -8.93 -3.50 0.55
C LEU A 5 -9.22 -4.44 1.71
N PHE A 6 -8.78 -4.05 2.91
CA PHE A 6 -9.10 -4.79 4.13
C PHE A 6 -9.04 -3.89 5.36
N THR A 7 -9.60 -4.38 6.45
CA THR A 7 -9.50 -3.76 7.77
C THR A 7 -8.56 -4.58 8.63
N THR A 8 -7.71 -3.91 9.40
CA THR A 8 -6.91 -4.55 10.44
C THR A 8 -7.10 -3.84 11.78
N THR A 9 -6.77 -4.53 12.87
CA THR A 9 -6.69 -3.94 14.20
C THR A 9 -5.23 -3.98 14.62
N THR A 10 -4.66 -2.82 14.94
CA THR A 10 -3.27 -2.73 15.40
C THR A 10 -3.08 -3.40 16.77
N PRO A 11 -1.85 -3.66 17.20
CA PRO A 11 -1.57 -4.11 18.57
C PRO A 11 -2.08 -3.15 19.66
N SER A 12 -2.23 -1.85 19.37
CA SER A 12 -2.80 -0.86 20.28
C SER A 12 -4.34 -0.90 20.36
N GLY A 13 -5.00 -1.70 19.51
CA GLY A 13 -6.46 -1.82 19.46
C GLY A 13 -7.14 -0.87 18.47
N GLU A 14 -6.39 -0.08 17.71
CA GLU A 14 -6.93 0.86 16.72
C GLU A 14 -7.36 0.11 15.46
N ARG A 15 -8.57 0.40 14.98
CA ARG A 15 -9.06 -0.12 13.70
C ARG A 15 -8.55 0.73 12.55
N ARG A 16 -7.89 0.11 11.57
CA ARG A 16 -7.36 0.79 10.38
C ARG A 16 -7.94 0.21 9.10
N HIS A 17 -8.25 1.09 8.16
CA HIS A 17 -8.63 0.73 6.80
C HIS A 17 -7.40 0.81 5.89
N ILE A 18 -7.12 -0.29 5.21
CA ILE A 18 -5.96 -0.46 4.36
C ILE A 18 -6.41 -0.50 2.89
N ASP A 19 -5.79 0.34 2.05
CA ASP A 19 -5.87 0.29 0.59
C ASP A 19 -4.44 0.15 0.06
N THR A 20 -4.13 -1.01 -0.53
CA THR A 20 -2.80 -1.29 -1.08
C THR A 20 -2.92 -1.94 -2.46
N GLY A 21 -1.88 -1.86 -3.28
CA GLY A 21 -1.95 -2.42 -4.62
C GLY A 21 -0.76 -2.07 -5.48
N TYR A 22 -0.90 -2.37 -6.77
CA TYR A 22 0.08 -2.07 -7.80
C TYR A 22 -0.49 -1.07 -8.80
N ASP A 23 0.22 0.04 -9.02
CA ASP A 23 -0.11 0.99 -10.07
C ASP A 23 0.71 0.70 -11.33
N ARG A 24 0.11 -0.02 -12.29
CA ARG A 24 0.68 -0.29 -13.60
C ARG A 24 1.16 0.95 -14.37
N MET A 25 0.50 2.10 -14.22
CA MET A 25 0.87 3.30 -14.99
C MET A 25 2.18 3.90 -14.47
N CYS A 26 2.38 3.84 -13.16
CA CYS A 26 3.53 4.41 -12.48
C CYS A 26 4.61 3.35 -12.18
N GLY A 27 4.26 2.06 -12.23
CA GLY A 27 5.17 0.92 -12.10
C GLY A 27 5.56 0.54 -10.66
N HIS A 28 4.76 0.90 -9.66
CA HIS A 28 5.12 0.77 -8.25
C HIS A 28 3.96 0.31 -7.37
N PHE A 29 4.29 -0.10 -6.16
CA PHE A 29 3.32 -0.42 -5.12
C PHE A 29 2.94 0.82 -4.31
N PHE A 30 1.75 0.77 -3.73
CA PHE A 30 1.29 1.77 -2.79
C PHE A 30 0.64 1.14 -1.57
N LEU A 31 0.70 1.86 -0.44
CA LEU A 31 -0.03 1.56 0.78
C LEU A 31 -0.61 2.87 1.32
N LEU A 32 -1.94 2.89 1.45
CA LEU A 32 -2.72 3.92 2.11
C LEU A 32 -3.34 3.32 3.37
N VAL A 33 -3.13 4.00 4.49
CA VAL A 33 -3.65 3.64 5.80
C VAL A 33 -4.52 4.79 6.29
N SER A 34 -5.75 4.46 6.65
CA SER A 34 -6.70 5.45 7.17
C SER A 34 -7.38 4.98 8.45
N ASP A 35 -7.69 5.94 9.32
CA ASP A 35 -8.50 5.70 10.51
C ASP A 35 -9.94 6.14 10.24
N PRO A 36 -10.90 5.21 10.11
CA PRO A 36 -12.30 5.56 9.86
C PRO A 36 -12.99 6.24 11.06
N ALA A 37 -12.38 6.25 12.25
CA ALA A 37 -12.93 6.91 13.43
C ALA A 37 -12.60 8.41 13.50
N GLN A 38 -11.65 8.88 12.69
CA GLN A 38 -11.24 10.30 12.64
C GLN A 38 -12.10 11.10 11.66
N THR A 39 -12.05 12.43 11.78
CA THR A 39 -12.62 13.37 10.81
C THR A 39 -11.88 13.29 9.47
N ASP A 40 -12.50 13.74 8.38
CA ASP A 40 -11.91 13.65 7.03
C ASP A 40 -10.52 14.30 6.93
N ASP A 41 -10.28 15.38 7.67
CA ASP A 41 -8.98 16.07 7.70
C ASP A 41 -7.86 15.23 8.36
N ASP A 42 -8.20 14.39 9.33
CA ASP A 42 -7.26 13.57 10.11
C ASP A 42 -7.35 12.07 9.79
N ARG A 43 -8.17 11.71 8.80
CA ARG A 43 -8.44 10.32 8.43
C ARG A 43 -7.23 9.62 7.82
N LEU A 44 -6.34 10.35 7.16
CA LEU A 44 -5.15 9.77 6.54
C LEU A 44 -4.03 9.62 7.58
N ILE A 45 -3.67 8.37 7.90
CA ILE A 45 -2.54 8.08 8.79
C ILE A 45 -1.23 8.05 7.99
N TYR A 46 -1.24 7.33 6.87
CA TYR A 46 -0.03 7.09 6.10
C TYR A 46 -0.36 6.86 4.63
N PHE A 47 0.50 7.38 3.75
CA PHE A 47 0.47 7.07 2.33
C PHE A 47 1.89 7.02 1.77
N THR A 48 2.24 5.90 1.13
CA THR A 48 3.57 5.71 0.50
C THR A 48 3.91 6.79 -0.51
N SER A 49 2.94 7.34 -1.24
CA SER A 49 3.22 8.38 -2.24
C SER A 49 3.62 9.73 -1.63
N TYR A 50 3.40 9.91 -0.31
CA TYR A 50 3.88 11.07 0.44
C TYR A 50 5.14 10.77 1.26
N ASP A 51 5.61 9.53 1.23
CA ASP A 51 6.82 9.15 1.94
C ASP A 51 8.07 9.60 1.15
N PRO A 52 8.90 10.49 1.71
CA PRO A 52 10.07 11.01 1.01
C PRO A 52 11.11 9.94 0.67
N ARG A 53 11.09 8.77 1.33
CA ARG A 53 11.96 7.63 1.01
C ARG A 53 11.77 7.13 -0.43
N PHE A 54 10.56 7.31 -0.98
CA PHE A 54 10.20 6.80 -2.31
C PHE A 54 10.17 7.89 -3.39
N LEU A 55 10.45 9.15 -3.02
CA LEU A 55 10.53 10.28 -3.96
C LEU A 55 11.94 10.45 -4.58
N ASP A 56 12.74 9.39 -4.58
CA ASP A 56 14.11 9.40 -5.07
C ASP A 56 14.16 9.65 -6.59
N ARG A 57 14.69 10.82 -6.96
CA ARG A 57 14.83 11.27 -8.35
C ARG A 57 15.93 10.55 -9.13
N SER A 58 16.76 9.76 -8.46
CA SER A 58 17.78 8.93 -9.10
C SER A 58 17.20 7.63 -9.67
N ARG A 59 16.04 7.18 -9.18
CA ARG A 59 15.29 6.05 -9.74
C ARG A 59 14.79 6.39 -11.14
N LYS A 60 14.65 5.39 -12.01
CA LYS A 60 14.21 5.57 -13.41
C LYS A 60 13.13 4.54 -13.74
N GLY A 61 12.27 4.90 -14.69
CA GLY A 61 11.21 3.99 -15.16
C GLY A 61 10.15 3.75 -14.08
N SER A 62 9.76 2.49 -13.92
CA SER A 62 8.73 2.03 -12.97
C SER A 62 9.07 2.31 -11.50
N ASP A 63 10.37 2.45 -11.18
CA ASP A 63 10.82 2.66 -9.81
C ASP A 63 10.79 4.15 -9.40
N PHE A 64 10.55 5.05 -10.35
CA PHE A 64 10.55 6.49 -10.08
C PHE A 64 9.29 6.90 -9.31
N GLY A 65 9.46 7.38 -8.07
CA GLY A 65 8.38 7.97 -7.27
C GLY A 65 7.52 6.94 -6.52
N GLY A 66 8.04 5.73 -6.27
CA GLY A 66 7.25 4.62 -5.77
C GLY A 66 7.98 3.58 -4.94
N ALA A 67 7.20 2.84 -4.13
CA ALA A 67 7.70 1.73 -3.32
C ALA A 67 7.83 0.46 -4.15
N THR A 68 8.93 -0.27 -3.96
CA THR A 68 9.08 -1.68 -4.37
C THR A 68 8.27 -2.59 -3.45
N LEU A 69 8.07 -3.86 -3.82
CA LEU A 69 7.37 -4.83 -2.96
C LEU A 69 8.08 -5.05 -1.62
N ALA A 70 9.42 -5.00 -1.60
CA ALA A 70 10.20 -5.13 -0.38
C ALA A 70 9.98 -3.92 0.54
N GLU A 71 10.00 -2.71 -0.01
CA GLU A 71 9.74 -1.47 0.74
C GLU A 71 8.29 -1.42 1.24
N LEU A 72 7.33 -1.90 0.45
CA LEU A 72 5.94 -2.03 0.88
C LEU A 72 5.82 -2.92 2.12
N LYS A 73 6.50 -4.08 2.14
CA LYS A 73 6.51 -4.98 3.30
C LYS A 73 7.07 -4.30 4.55
N THR A 74 8.16 -3.54 4.40
CA THR A 74 8.71 -2.73 5.51
C THR A 74 7.68 -1.71 5.99
N CYS A 75 6.94 -1.04 5.10
CA CYS A 75 5.87 -0.12 5.49
C CYS A 75 4.77 -0.83 6.30
N PHE A 76 4.37 -2.05 5.92
CA PHE A 76 3.39 -2.84 6.69
C PHE A 76 3.87 -3.09 8.12
N GLU A 77 5.12 -3.50 8.28
CA GLU A 77 5.75 -3.77 9.58
C GLU A 77 5.83 -2.49 10.43
N GLU A 78 6.33 -1.38 9.86
CA GLU A 78 6.44 -0.08 10.54
C GLU A 78 5.07 0.45 11.00
N GLN A 79 4.02 0.20 10.21
CA GLN A 79 2.65 0.60 10.55
C GLN A 79 1.95 -0.40 11.48
N GLY A 80 2.60 -1.50 11.86
CA GLY A 80 2.00 -2.53 12.72
C GLY A 80 0.78 -3.20 12.09
N ILE A 81 0.76 -3.33 10.76
CA ILE A 81 -0.35 -3.90 9.98
C ILE A 81 -0.09 -5.38 9.77
N THR A 82 -1.01 -6.22 10.25
CA THR A 82 -1.02 -7.64 9.88
C THR A 82 -1.76 -7.79 8.54
N PRO A 83 -1.08 -8.24 7.46
CA PRO A 83 -1.71 -8.47 6.16
C PRO A 83 -2.57 -9.75 6.17
N PRO A 84 -3.64 -9.81 5.36
CA PRO A 84 -4.32 -11.06 5.04
C PRO A 84 -3.36 -12.09 4.43
N GLU A 85 -3.63 -13.38 4.68
CA GLU A 85 -2.88 -14.48 4.08
C GLU A 85 -2.99 -14.43 2.55
N GLY A 86 -1.87 -14.53 1.84
CA GLY A 86 -1.84 -14.51 0.36
C GLY A 86 -1.77 -13.12 -0.28
N LEU A 87 -1.85 -12.04 0.51
CA LEU A 87 -1.83 -10.67 -0.04
C LEU A 87 -0.55 -10.38 -0.83
N PHE A 88 0.62 -10.72 -0.28
CA PHE A 88 1.89 -10.39 -0.93
C PHE A 88 2.16 -11.23 -2.18
N GLU A 89 1.71 -12.48 -2.19
CA GLU A 89 1.72 -13.33 -3.38
C GLU A 89 0.89 -12.70 -4.49
N LYS A 90 -0.33 -12.25 -4.16
CA LYS A 90 -1.23 -11.59 -5.11
C LYS A 90 -0.67 -10.26 -5.63
N LEU A 91 -0.05 -9.45 -4.76
CA LEU A 91 0.62 -8.19 -5.16
C LEU A 91 1.78 -8.45 -6.13
N ARG A 92 2.60 -9.47 -5.88
CA ARG A 92 3.66 -9.88 -6.80
C ARG A 92 3.08 -10.31 -8.16
N ASP A 93 1.99 -11.06 -8.16
CA ASP A 93 1.32 -11.46 -9.40
C ASP A 93 0.76 -10.26 -10.17
N ASP A 94 0.20 -9.27 -9.46
CA ASP A 94 -0.29 -8.02 -10.06
C ASP A 94 0.84 -7.26 -10.79
N GLU A 95 2.03 -7.17 -10.19
CA GLU A 95 3.22 -6.56 -10.80
C GLU A 95 3.69 -7.37 -12.02
N LEU A 96 3.90 -8.68 -11.87
CA LEU A 96 4.41 -9.55 -12.94
C LEU A 96 3.50 -9.56 -14.17
N LEU A 97 2.18 -9.62 -13.93
CA LEU A 97 1.18 -9.63 -14.99
C LEU A 97 0.77 -8.22 -15.43
N GLN A 98 1.32 -7.17 -14.80
CA GLN A 98 0.97 -5.78 -15.06
C GLN A 98 -0.56 -5.57 -15.01
N ARG A 99 -1.22 -6.10 -13.97
CA ARG A 99 -2.68 -5.99 -13.81
C ARG A 99 -3.08 -4.56 -13.48
N GLY A 100 -4.34 -4.23 -13.75
CA GLY A 100 -4.91 -2.94 -13.38
C GLY A 100 -6.43 -2.97 -13.34
N ASN A 101 -7.02 -2.05 -12.58
CA ASN A 101 -8.46 -1.82 -12.46
C ASN A 101 -9.23 -2.98 -11.79
N GLU A 102 -8.53 -3.86 -11.08
CA GLU A 102 -9.10 -4.92 -10.24
C GLU A 102 -9.18 -4.42 -8.79
N ILE A 103 -10.32 -4.65 -8.12
CA ILE A 103 -10.48 -4.38 -6.68
C ILE A 103 -10.78 -5.72 -6.00
N THR A 104 -9.96 -6.09 -5.04
CA THR A 104 -10.12 -7.28 -4.21
C THR A 104 -10.39 -6.85 -2.78
N HIS A 105 -11.44 -7.40 -2.18
CA HIS A 105 -11.73 -7.27 -0.76
C HIS A 105 -11.27 -8.56 -0.07
N TRP A 106 -10.52 -8.40 1.03
CA TRP A 106 -10.05 -9.52 1.85
C TRP A 106 -10.81 -9.59 3.17
#